data_AF-A0A972I2T6-F1
#
_entry.id   AF-A0A972I2T6-F1
#
_cell.length_a   1.000
_cell.length_b   1.000
_cell.length_c   1.000
_cell.angle_alpha   90.00
_cell.angle_beta   90.00
_cell.angle_gamma   90.00
#
_symmetry.space_group_name_H-M   'P 1'
#
loop_
_entity.id
_entity.type
_entity.pdbx_description
1 polymer ?
#
loop_
_entity_poly.entity_id
_entity_poly.type
_entity_poly.pdbx_seq_one_letter_code
_entity_poly.pdbx_strand_id
1 'polypeptide(L)'
;MLKKQIKLFIAIGILLILIIVSYNYSIKNVVEPIYSHDERFSNYIVADGIDVSTFQGKNIDWKKVKHSGVDFVMIRASYRGSSNGEIKNDDTFTENIKGANEAGIMTGAYIFSQAVTKKEAREEAKHLLREVEAYKITMPLVIDYEFIEGGRLYNAINSKELSTSDVTDICLAFCDTIKDAGYEPMVYGNANFLLTNHDTVRLEANSLIWLAHYTEKTNYGGIYNFWQCSDHSAVKGINENVDKDFWYINTDSQKDATGNNISINDFEPELKDDSFLYLGRAIKPKVDCAPLIEGEDFMISYIKNTSSGTGYAIVDGIGNYTGRAILDFEINSLF
;
A
#
# COMPACT_ATOMS: atom_id res chain seq x y z
N MET A 1 -42.00 -18.99 -44.22
CA MET A 1 -40.52 -18.87 -44.17
C MET A 1 -40.09 -17.44 -43.83
N LEU A 2 -40.55 -16.43 -44.58
CA LEU A 2 -40.21 -15.01 -44.41
C LEU A 2 -40.45 -14.44 -42.99
N LYS A 3 -41.59 -14.76 -42.34
CA LYS A 3 -41.91 -14.30 -40.98
C LYS A 3 -40.95 -14.79 -39.88
N LYS A 4 -40.32 -15.96 -40.05
CA LYS A 4 -39.33 -16.50 -39.09
C LYS A 4 -37.98 -15.78 -39.24
N GLN A 5 -37.57 -15.49 -40.47
CA GLN A 5 -36.34 -14.73 -40.75
C GLN A 5 -36.43 -13.30 -40.21
N ILE A 6 -37.56 -12.62 -40.39
CA ILE A 6 -37.77 -11.26 -39.86
C ILE A 6 -37.66 -11.22 -38.32
N LYS A 7 -38.22 -12.21 -37.61
CA LYS A 7 -38.08 -12.31 -36.14
C LYS A 7 -36.64 -12.54 -35.70
N LEU A 8 -35.87 -13.31 -36.45
CA LEU A 8 -34.45 -13.58 -36.16
C LEU A 8 -33.59 -12.32 -36.33
N PHE A 9 -33.81 -11.54 -37.40
CA PHE A 9 -33.10 -10.27 -37.60
C PHE A 9 -33.43 -9.21 -36.54
N ILE A 10 -34.70 -9.14 -36.10
CA ILE A 10 -35.10 -8.25 -35.01
C ILE A 10 -34.42 -8.66 -33.69
N ALA A 11 -34.36 -9.97 -33.38
CA ALA A 11 -33.71 -10.47 -32.17
C ALA A 11 -32.20 -10.19 -32.14
N ILE A 12 -31.50 -10.37 -33.28
CA ILE A 12 -30.07 -10.05 -33.41
C ILE A 12 -29.84 -8.53 -33.29
N GLY A 13 -30.72 -7.71 -33.89
CA GLY A 13 -30.65 -6.25 -33.76
C GLY A 13 -30.81 -5.78 -32.32
N ILE A 14 -31.77 -6.34 -31.57
CA ILE A 14 -31.96 -6.02 -30.14
C ILE A 14 -30.76 -6.47 -29.32
N LEU A 15 -30.20 -7.65 -29.58
CA LEU A 15 -29.01 -8.15 -28.87
C LEU A 15 -27.78 -7.26 -29.13
N LEU A 16 -27.57 -6.83 -30.37
CA LEU A 16 -26.50 -5.88 -30.73
C LEU A 16 -26.69 -4.52 -30.06
N ILE A 17 -27.92 -3.99 -30.03
CA ILE A 17 -28.23 -2.74 -29.31
C ILE A 17 -27.97 -2.91 -27.81
N LEU A 18 -28.35 -4.04 -27.21
CA LEU A 18 -28.08 -4.31 -25.79
C LEU A 18 -26.58 -4.43 -25.51
N ILE A 19 -25.79 -5.07 -26.39
CA ILE A 19 -24.32 -5.14 -26.28
C ILE A 19 -23.72 -3.74 -26.41
N ILE A 20 -24.17 -2.92 -27.37
CA ILE A 20 -23.69 -1.55 -27.56
C ILE A 20 -24.08 -0.66 -26.38
N VAL A 21 -25.29 -0.80 -25.84
CA VAL A 21 -25.75 -0.03 -24.68
C VAL A 21 -25.04 -0.46 -23.41
N SER A 22 -24.79 -1.76 -23.19
CA SER A 22 -24.00 -2.24 -22.05
C SER A 22 -22.52 -1.90 -22.17
N TYR A 23 -21.95 -1.93 -23.38
CA TYR A 23 -20.61 -1.42 -23.65
C TYR A 23 -20.53 0.09 -23.41
N ASN A 24 -21.49 0.89 -23.91
CA ASN A 24 -21.54 2.34 -23.66
C ASN A 24 -21.86 2.71 -22.21
N TYR A 25 -22.61 1.87 -21.48
CA TYR A 25 -22.83 2.04 -20.04
C TYR A 25 -21.55 1.72 -19.25
N SER A 26 -20.79 0.71 -19.67
CA SER A 26 -19.44 0.45 -19.15
C SER A 26 -18.43 1.55 -19.52
N ILE A 27 -18.71 2.32 -20.59
CA ILE A 27 -17.97 3.52 -21.04
C ILE A 27 -18.65 4.82 -20.54
N LYS A 28 -19.56 4.76 -19.55
CA LYS A 28 -19.67 5.92 -18.64
C LYS A 28 -18.35 5.99 -17.90
N ASN A 29 -17.42 6.67 -18.56
CA ASN A 29 -16.04 6.85 -18.19
C ASN A 29 -16.03 7.48 -16.81
N VAL A 30 -15.73 6.67 -15.80
CA VAL A 30 -14.92 7.18 -14.70
C VAL A 30 -13.58 7.45 -15.37
N VAL A 31 -13.41 8.67 -15.88
CA VAL A 31 -12.07 9.18 -16.11
C VAL A 31 -11.47 9.22 -14.72
N GLU A 32 -10.59 8.27 -14.41
CA GLU A 32 -9.85 8.29 -13.16
C GLU A 32 -9.24 9.69 -13.00
N PRO A 33 -9.37 10.31 -11.81
CA PRO A 33 -8.81 11.63 -11.58
C PRO A 33 -7.33 11.63 -11.95
N ILE A 34 -6.89 12.70 -12.61
CA ILE A 34 -5.46 12.87 -12.89
C ILE A 34 -4.84 13.46 -11.64
N TYR A 35 -4.17 12.63 -10.85
CA TYR A 35 -3.44 13.08 -9.68
C TYR A 35 -2.15 13.79 -10.09
N SER A 36 -1.93 14.97 -9.54
CA SER A 36 -0.70 15.75 -9.69
C SER A 36 0.17 15.56 -8.46
N HIS A 37 1.37 15.03 -8.66
CA HIS A 37 2.35 14.85 -7.59
C HIS A 37 3.13 16.13 -7.33
N ASP A 38 3.56 16.30 -6.09
CA ASP A 38 4.39 17.43 -5.67
C ASP A 38 5.77 17.39 -6.35
N GLU A 39 6.32 18.54 -6.75
CA GLU A 39 7.60 18.63 -7.48
C GLU A 39 8.78 18.03 -6.69
N ARG A 40 8.66 17.93 -5.36
CA ARG A 40 9.65 17.27 -4.51
C ARG A 40 9.87 15.78 -4.87
N PHE A 41 8.91 15.17 -5.55
CA PHE A 41 8.98 13.77 -6.00
C PHE A 41 9.29 13.63 -7.51
N SER A 42 9.75 14.70 -8.17
CA SER A 42 10.06 14.68 -9.62
C SER A 42 11.06 13.60 -10.03
N ASN A 43 11.97 13.20 -9.13
CA ASN A 43 12.96 12.14 -9.36
C ASN A 43 12.60 10.82 -8.64
N TYR A 44 11.38 10.68 -8.12
CA TYR A 44 10.96 9.48 -7.41
C TYR A 44 10.18 8.56 -8.34
N ILE A 45 10.24 7.26 -8.06
CA ILE A 45 9.25 6.33 -8.61
C ILE A 45 7.98 6.48 -7.80
N VAL A 46 6.86 6.71 -8.48
CA VAL A 46 5.52 6.76 -7.85
C VAL A 46 4.81 5.44 -8.11
N ALA A 47 4.69 4.58 -7.10
CA ALA A 47 3.96 3.32 -7.21
C ALA A 47 2.49 3.51 -6.83
N ASP A 48 1.59 2.81 -7.52
CA ASP A 48 0.15 2.83 -7.25
C ASP A 48 -0.23 1.78 -6.20
N GLY A 49 -1.00 2.16 -5.20
CA GLY A 49 -1.47 1.25 -4.17
C GLY A 49 -2.89 1.48 -3.74
N ILE A 50 -3.31 0.63 -2.82
CA ILE A 50 -4.61 0.68 -2.15
C ILE A 50 -4.43 0.29 -0.69
N ASP A 51 -5.45 0.54 0.12
CA ASP A 51 -5.60 -0.15 1.39
C ASP A 51 -6.98 -0.80 1.54
N VAL A 52 -7.01 -1.92 2.26
CA VAL A 52 -8.21 -2.75 2.39
C VAL A 52 -8.37 -3.31 3.80
N SER A 53 -9.62 -3.59 4.14
CA SER A 53 -10.01 -4.24 5.39
C SER A 53 -11.23 -5.13 5.15
N THR A 54 -11.93 -5.53 6.21
CA THR A 54 -13.24 -6.19 6.06
C THR A 54 -14.25 -5.39 5.24
N PHE A 55 -14.07 -4.07 5.08
CA PHE A 55 -14.99 -3.22 4.33
C PHE A 55 -15.00 -3.48 2.82
N GLN A 56 -13.91 -4.04 2.26
CA GLN A 56 -13.84 -4.44 0.84
C GLN A 56 -14.36 -5.86 0.58
N GLY A 57 -14.86 -6.53 1.63
CA GLY A 57 -15.47 -7.87 1.54
C GLY A 57 -14.45 -9.01 1.45
N LYS A 58 -14.97 -10.25 1.33
CA LYS A 58 -14.18 -11.50 1.38
C LYS A 58 -13.75 -12.06 0.02
N ASN A 59 -14.22 -11.48 -1.08
CA ASN A 59 -14.08 -12.05 -2.42
C ASN A 59 -13.30 -11.15 -3.37
N ILE A 60 -12.12 -10.68 -2.92
CA ILE A 60 -11.23 -9.87 -3.76
C ILE A 60 -10.52 -10.76 -4.79
N ASP A 61 -10.64 -10.41 -6.07
CA ASP A 61 -9.89 -11.05 -7.15
C ASP A 61 -8.51 -10.38 -7.30
N TRP A 62 -7.57 -10.81 -6.45
CA TRP A 62 -6.22 -10.24 -6.38
C TRP A 62 -5.43 -10.30 -7.69
N LYS A 63 -5.72 -11.28 -8.55
CA LYS A 63 -5.11 -11.32 -9.89
C LYS A 63 -5.60 -10.16 -10.73
N LYS A 64 -6.90 -9.84 -10.72
CA LYS A 64 -7.41 -8.65 -11.41
C LYS A 64 -6.89 -7.35 -10.80
N VAL A 65 -6.76 -7.30 -9.48
CA VAL A 65 -6.17 -6.14 -8.76
C VAL A 65 -4.74 -5.89 -9.23
N LYS A 66 -3.88 -6.92 -9.29
CA LYS A 66 -2.52 -6.77 -9.82
C LYS A 66 -2.54 -6.31 -11.28
N HIS A 67 -3.37 -6.92 -12.13
CA HIS A 67 -3.47 -6.54 -13.54
C HIS A 67 -4.08 -5.15 -13.78
N SER A 68 -4.74 -4.54 -12.78
CA SER A 68 -5.17 -3.15 -12.88
C SER A 68 -4.08 -2.14 -12.56
N GLY A 69 -2.85 -2.59 -12.27
CA GLY A 69 -1.70 -1.72 -11.99
C GLY A 69 -1.45 -1.46 -10.52
N VAL A 70 -2.12 -2.17 -9.61
CA VAL A 70 -1.83 -2.06 -8.17
C VAL A 70 -0.49 -2.73 -7.86
N ASP A 71 0.44 -1.95 -7.31
CA ASP A 71 1.80 -2.35 -6.99
C ASP A 71 1.95 -2.80 -5.54
N PHE A 72 1.25 -2.13 -4.62
CA PHE A 72 1.24 -2.45 -3.20
C PHE A 72 -0.16 -2.39 -2.58
N VAL A 73 -0.31 -3.02 -1.42
CA VAL A 73 -1.51 -2.90 -0.58
C VAL A 73 -1.14 -2.82 0.90
N MET A 74 -1.78 -1.90 1.63
CA MET A 74 -1.80 -1.90 3.10
C MET A 74 -3.08 -2.62 3.58
N ILE A 75 -2.94 -3.64 4.44
CA ILE A 75 -4.10 -4.46 4.85
C ILE A 75 -4.33 -4.27 6.34
N ARG A 76 -5.56 -3.94 6.74
CA ARG A 76 -5.89 -3.90 8.17
C ARG A 76 -5.76 -5.28 8.76
N ALA A 77 -4.87 -5.46 9.74
CA ALA A 77 -4.72 -6.71 10.45
C ALA A 77 -5.56 -6.76 11.71
N SER A 78 -5.71 -5.61 12.37
CA SER A 78 -6.37 -5.50 13.66
C SER A 78 -6.83 -4.07 13.90
N TYR A 79 -7.58 -3.89 14.99
CA TYR A 79 -8.02 -2.58 15.45
C TYR A 79 -8.18 -2.57 16.97
N ARG A 80 -7.96 -1.41 17.60
CA ARG A 80 -8.37 -1.15 18.98
C ARG A 80 -9.71 -0.43 19.00
N GLY A 81 -10.68 -0.99 19.71
CA GLY A 81 -12.03 -0.43 19.81
C GLY A 81 -12.05 0.96 20.47
N SER A 82 -12.77 1.90 19.86
CA SER A 82 -12.87 3.30 20.33
C SER A 82 -13.64 3.47 21.65
N SER A 83 -14.45 2.48 22.05
CA SER A 83 -15.23 2.54 23.30
C SER A 83 -14.58 1.77 24.45
N ASN A 84 -14.30 0.48 24.28
CA ASN A 84 -13.80 -0.39 25.34
C ASN A 84 -12.27 -0.58 25.33
N GLY A 85 -11.58 -0.10 24.28
CA GLY A 85 -10.13 -0.23 24.15
C GLY A 85 -9.66 -1.66 23.88
N GLU A 86 -10.55 -2.61 23.54
CA GLU A 86 -10.14 -3.98 23.21
C GLU A 86 -9.47 -4.06 21.83
N ILE A 87 -8.41 -4.84 21.73
CA ILE A 87 -7.79 -5.17 20.43
C ILE A 87 -8.53 -6.36 19.82
N LYS A 88 -8.91 -6.25 18.56
CA LYS A 88 -9.55 -7.30 17.76
C LYS A 88 -8.87 -7.43 16.41
N ASN A 89 -8.93 -8.63 15.83
CA ASN A 89 -8.43 -8.91 14.50
C ASN A 89 -9.44 -8.40 13.46
N ASP A 90 -8.94 -8.07 12.27
CA ASP A 90 -9.81 -7.84 11.12
C ASP A 90 -10.18 -9.19 10.48
N ASP A 91 -11.48 -9.39 10.24
CA ASP A 91 -12.05 -10.67 9.79
C ASP A 91 -11.56 -11.12 8.40
N THR A 92 -10.98 -10.24 7.60
CA THR A 92 -10.53 -10.55 6.23
C THR A 92 -9.02 -10.49 6.06
N PHE A 93 -8.26 -10.11 7.11
CA PHE A 93 -6.80 -9.95 7.04
C PHE A 93 -6.09 -11.16 6.42
N THR A 94 -6.37 -12.36 6.95
CA THR A 94 -5.71 -13.61 6.50
C THR A 94 -5.99 -13.92 5.03
N GLU A 95 -7.22 -13.69 4.56
CA GLU A 95 -7.62 -13.96 3.17
C GLU A 95 -6.96 -12.93 2.23
N ASN A 96 -6.94 -11.66 2.66
CA ASN A 96 -6.37 -10.55 1.91
C ASN A 96 -4.84 -10.68 1.77
N ILE A 97 -4.12 -10.92 2.86
CA ILE A 97 -2.65 -10.99 2.84
C ILE A 97 -2.15 -12.16 1.98
N LYS A 98 -2.81 -13.32 2.06
CA LYS A 98 -2.48 -14.48 1.22
C LYS A 98 -2.74 -14.19 -0.25
N GLY A 99 -3.92 -13.68 -0.58
CA GLY A 99 -4.29 -13.40 -1.97
C GLY A 99 -3.39 -12.34 -2.62
N ALA A 100 -3.07 -11.27 -1.89
CA ALA A 100 -2.15 -10.23 -2.37
C ALA A 100 -0.72 -10.77 -2.58
N ASN A 101 -0.18 -11.53 -1.62
CA ASN A 101 1.13 -12.17 -1.73
C ASN A 101 1.20 -13.14 -2.91
N GLU A 102 0.18 -13.98 -3.10
CA GLU A 102 0.09 -14.91 -4.24
C GLU A 102 -0.01 -14.20 -5.60
N ALA A 103 -0.66 -13.03 -5.64
CA ALA A 103 -0.71 -12.19 -6.83
C ALA A 103 0.61 -11.44 -7.11
N GLY A 104 1.55 -11.43 -6.14
CA GLY A 104 2.81 -10.70 -6.24
C GLY A 104 2.65 -9.19 -6.08
N ILE A 105 1.65 -8.75 -5.32
CA ILE A 105 1.49 -7.38 -4.85
C ILE A 105 2.34 -7.22 -3.58
N MET A 106 3.03 -6.10 -3.42
CA MET A 106 3.78 -5.81 -2.20
C MET A 106 2.81 -5.56 -1.04
N THR A 107 3.05 -6.17 0.11
CA THR A 107 2.09 -6.14 1.22
C THR A 107 2.67 -5.49 2.47
N GLY A 108 1.88 -4.57 3.03
CA GLY A 108 2.05 -4.02 4.37
C GLY A 108 0.80 -4.28 5.19
N ALA A 109 0.85 -3.95 6.46
CA ALA A 109 -0.28 -4.15 7.36
C ALA A 109 -0.40 -3.02 8.36
N TYR A 110 -1.63 -2.72 8.74
CA TYR A 110 -1.91 -1.67 9.71
C TYR A 110 -2.81 -2.15 10.85
N ILE A 111 -2.68 -1.47 11.98
CA ILE A 111 -3.64 -1.51 13.07
C ILE A 111 -4.33 -0.16 13.18
N PHE A 112 -5.66 -0.16 13.09
CA PHE A 112 -6.45 1.02 13.44
C PHE A 112 -6.36 1.21 14.96
N SER A 113 -5.77 2.31 15.38
CA SER A 113 -5.40 2.54 16.77
C SER A 113 -6.35 3.53 17.44
N GLN A 114 -6.66 3.20 18.69
CA GLN A 114 -7.32 4.10 19.62
C GLN A 114 -6.53 4.17 20.92
N ALA A 115 -5.22 3.84 20.89
CA ALA A 115 -4.36 3.89 22.06
C ALA A 115 -4.36 5.30 22.68
N VAL A 116 -4.36 5.37 24.01
CA VAL A 116 -4.22 6.64 24.75
C VAL A 116 -3.00 6.60 25.68
N THR A 117 -2.20 5.53 25.60
CA THR A 117 -0.94 5.41 26.35
C THR A 117 0.12 4.71 25.51
N LYS A 118 1.40 5.00 25.81
CA LYS A 118 2.54 4.30 25.20
C LYS A 118 2.47 2.78 25.40
N LYS A 119 1.93 2.32 26.54
CA LYS A 119 1.77 0.89 26.81
C LYS A 119 0.81 0.25 25.82
N GLU A 120 -0.34 0.88 25.57
CA GLU A 120 -1.34 0.39 24.62
C GLU A 120 -0.82 0.37 23.19
N ALA A 121 -0.06 1.38 22.77
CA ALA A 121 0.60 1.40 21.47
C ALA A 121 1.62 0.25 21.30
N ARG A 122 2.36 -0.10 22.37
CA ARG A 122 3.26 -1.26 22.37
C ARG A 122 2.49 -2.59 22.35
N GLU A 123 1.32 -2.66 22.96
CA GLU A 123 0.43 -3.84 22.88
C GLU A 123 -0.13 -4.02 21.47
N GLU A 124 -0.53 -2.93 20.82
CA GLU A 124 -0.97 -2.86 19.43
C GLU A 124 0.13 -3.31 18.48
N ALA A 125 1.34 -2.76 18.60
CA ALA A 125 2.50 -3.17 17.80
C ALA A 125 2.79 -4.67 17.94
N LYS A 126 2.83 -5.18 19.17
CA LYS A 126 3.04 -6.62 19.43
C LYS A 126 1.93 -7.49 18.87
N HIS A 127 0.69 -6.98 18.84
CA HIS A 127 -0.43 -7.70 18.24
C HIS A 127 -0.29 -7.76 16.72
N LEU A 128 -0.04 -6.62 16.08
CA LEU A 128 0.22 -6.56 14.65
C LEU A 128 1.37 -7.49 14.23
N LEU A 129 2.47 -7.49 14.98
CA LEU A 129 3.62 -8.39 14.74
C LEU A 129 3.23 -9.88 14.75
N ARG A 130 2.35 -10.30 15.67
CA ARG A 130 1.87 -11.69 15.72
C ARG A 130 0.97 -12.04 14.54
N GLU A 131 0.11 -11.10 14.11
CA GLU A 131 -0.77 -11.36 12.97
C GLU A 131 0.03 -11.53 11.67
N VAL A 132 1.11 -10.76 11.51
CA VAL A 132 1.88 -10.74 10.26
C VAL A 132 3.00 -11.79 10.20
N GLU A 133 3.37 -12.42 11.32
CA GLU A 133 4.58 -13.26 11.44
C GLU A 133 4.66 -14.41 10.42
N ALA A 134 3.51 -14.95 10.02
CA ALA A 134 3.42 -16.09 9.12
C ALA A 134 3.42 -15.71 7.63
N TYR A 135 3.52 -14.42 7.31
CA TYR A 135 3.33 -13.90 5.97
C TYR A 135 4.55 -13.13 5.48
N LYS A 136 4.77 -13.14 4.16
CA LYS A 136 5.70 -12.22 3.52
C LYS A 136 5.15 -10.80 3.69
N ILE A 137 5.93 -9.93 4.32
CA ILE A 137 5.67 -8.49 4.45
C ILE A 137 6.88 -7.77 3.88
N THR A 138 6.66 -6.94 2.86
CA THR A 138 7.73 -6.16 2.19
C THR A 138 7.50 -4.66 2.27
N MET A 139 6.43 -4.25 2.95
CA MET A 139 6.05 -2.86 3.16
C MET A 139 5.96 -2.55 4.66
N PRO A 140 5.92 -1.27 5.06
CA PRO A 140 5.86 -0.88 6.47
C PRO A 140 4.70 -1.47 7.26
N LEU A 141 4.90 -1.58 8.58
CA LEU A 141 3.85 -1.84 9.54
C LEU A 141 3.37 -0.54 10.16
N VAL A 142 2.07 -0.31 10.12
CA VAL A 142 1.49 1.02 10.31
C VAL A 142 0.66 1.11 11.59
N ILE A 143 0.86 2.19 12.34
CA ILE A 143 -0.16 2.69 13.27
C ILE A 143 -1.06 3.66 12.51
N ASP A 144 -2.30 3.25 12.30
CA ASP A 144 -3.36 4.11 11.79
C ASP A 144 -3.97 4.86 12.97
N TYR A 145 -3.53 6.11 13.17
CA TYR A 145 -3.87 6.90 14.34
C TYR A 145 -4.82 8.03 13.94
N GLU A 146 -6.10 7.82 14.21
CA GLU A 146 -7.14 8.73 13.75
C GLU A 146 -8.33 8.85 14.73
N PHE A 147 -9.13 9.90 14.52
CA PHE A 147 -10.25 10.21 15.39
C PHE A 147 -11.50 9.43 15.01
N ILE A 148 -12.13 8.87 16.04
CA ILE A 148 -13.56 8.59 16.05
C ILE A 148 -14.18 9.61 16.99
N GLU A 149 -15.10 10.44 16.47
CA GLU A 149 -15.82 11.42 17.28
C GLU A 149 -16.51 10.73 18.47
N GLY A 150 -16.29 11.25 19.68
CA GLY A 150 -16.77 10.65 20.93
C GLY A 150 -16.03 9.39 21.38
N GLY A 151 -15.05 8.90 20.60
CA GLY A 151 -14.18 7.79 20.95
C GLY A 151 -13.14 8.16 22.02
N ARG A 152 -12.50 7.15 22.61
CA ARG A 152 -11.54 7.32 23.70
C ARG A 152 -10.36 8.24 23.36
N LEU A 153 -9.78 8.10 22.16
CA LEU A 153 -8.67 8.94 21.72
C LEU A 153 -9.11 10.40 21.56
N TYR A 154 -10.23 10.61 20.87
CA TYR A 154 -10.85 11.92 20.70
C TYR A 154 -11.14 12.58 22.06
N ASN A 155 -11.73 11.84 23.01
CA ASN A 155 -12.05 12.36 24.32
C ASN A 155 -10.80 12.72 25.13
N ALA A 156 -9.76 11.87 25.12
CA ALA A 156 -8.52 12.12 25.84
C ALA A 156 -7.80 13.39 25.34
N ILE A 157 -7.79 13.63 24.03
CA ILE A 157 -7.20 14.84 23.46
C ILE A 157 -8.05 16.08 23.73
N ASN A 158 -9.38 16.01 23.51
CA ASN A 158 -10.25 17.18 23.67
C ASN A 158 -10.45 17.59 25.13
N SER A 159 -10.37 16.65 26.07
CA SER A 159 -10.34 16.92 27.51
C SER A 159 -8.96 17.39 28.01
N LYS A 160 -7.95 17.45 27.13
CA LYS A 160 -6.55 17.81 27.42
C LYS A 160 -5.84 16.84 28.35
N GLU A 161 -6.30 15.59 28.42
CA GLU A 161 -5.58 14.49 29.08
C GLU A 161 -4.32 14.08 28.29
N LEU A 162 -4.36 14.22 26.96
CA LEU A 162 -3.20 14.05 26.09
C LEU A 162 -2.82 15.37 25.42
N SER A 163 -1.54 15.74 25.55
CA SER A 163 -0.94 16.81 24.76
C SER A 163 -0.50 16.32 23.38
N THR A 164 -0.17 17.25 22.48
CA THR A 164 0.49 16.95 21.19
C THR A 164 1.77 16.11 21.36
N SER A 165 2.53 16.37 22.44
CA SER A 165 3.73 15.60 22.74
C SER A 165 3.40 14.17 23.19
N ASP A 166 2.32 13.98 23.96
CA ASP A 166 1.89 12.65 24.41
C ASP A 166 1.39 11.81 23.23
N VAL A 167 0.61 12.41 22.33
CA VAL A 167 0.16 11.78 21.08
C VAL A 167 1.35 11.31 20.25
N THR A 168 2.35 12.18 20.06
CA THR A 168 3.59 11.83 19.36
C THR A 168 4.32 10.68 20.05
N ASP A 169 4.47 10.74 21.38
CA ASP A 169 5.10 9.70 22.19
C ASP A 169 4.41 8.34 22.07
N ILE A 170 3.08 8.31 21.94
CA ILE A 170 2.29 7.09 21.76
C ILE A 170 2.62 6.46 20.40
N CYS A 171 2.57 7.23 19.31
CA CYS A 171 2.94 6.75 17.97
C CYS A 171 4.39 6.26 17.94
N LEU A 172 5.33 7.01 18.54
CA LEU A 172 6.74 6.61 18.58
C LEU A 172 6.96 5.32 19.40
N ALA A 173 6.18 5.08 20.45
CA ALA A 173 6.28 3.82 21.20
C ALA A 173 5.84 2.60 20.37
N PHE A 174 4.86 2.77 19.48
CA PHE A 174 4.54 1.77 18.46
C PHE A 174 5.73 1.61 17.50
N CYS A 175 6.21 2.70 16.92
CA CYS A 175 7.30 2.69 15.93
C CYS A 175 8.58 2.02 16.46
N ASP A 176 8.98 2.31 17.69
CA ASP A 176 10.11 1.66 18.36
C ASP A 176 9.95 0.14 18.39
N THR A 177 8.75 -0.33 18.77
CA THR A 177 8.48 -1.77 18.90
C THR A 177 8.52 -2.49 17.54
N ILE A 178 8.08 -1.82 16.48
CA ILE A 178 8.15 -2.33 15.11
C ILE A 178 9.60 -2.36 14.61
N LYS A 179 10.38 -1.31 14.86
CA LYS A 179 11.83 -1.27 14.53
C LYS A 179 12.61 -2.34 15.25
N ASP A 180 12.36 -2.52 16.55
CA ASP A 180 13.03 -3.54 17.38
C ASP A 180 12.75 -4.96 16.84
N ALA A 181 11.63 -5.15 16.14
CA ALA A 181 11.27 -6.40 15.48
C ALA A 181 11.83 -6.52 14.04
N GLY A 182 12.60 -5.54 13.56
CA GLY A 182 13.22 -5.54 12.24
C GLY A 182 12.35 -5.04 11.10
N TYR A 183 11.20 -4.43 11.40
CA TYR A 183 10.29 -3.88 10.38
C TYR A 183 10.39 -2.35 10.30
N GLU A 184 10.11 -1.78 9.13
CA GLU A 184 9.98 -0.34 8.96
C GLU A 184 8.63 0.12 9.55
N PRO A 185 8.62 1.08 10.51
CA PRO A 185 7.38 1.61 11.03
C PRO A 185 6.85 2.77 10.18
N MET A 186 5.54 2.92 10.19
CA MET A 186 4.87 4.06 9.56
C MET A 186 3.73 4.57 10.44
N VAL A 187 3.52 5.89 10.42
CA VAL A 187 2.37 6.54 11.05
C VAL A 187 1.44 7.01 9.95
N TYR A 188 0.18 6.58 10.02
CA TYR A 188 -0.89 7.13 9.20
C TYR A 188 -1.66 8.20 9.97
N GLY A 189 -2.09 9.23 9.26
CA GLY A 189 -3.05 10.20 9.76
C GLY A 189 -3.51 11.16 8.67
N ASN A 190 -4.71 11.73 8.86
CA ASN A 190 -5.17 12.78 7.96
C ASN A 190 -4.35 14.07 8.12
N ALA A 191 -4.31 14.87 7.05
CA ALA A 191 -3.53 16.10 6.96
C ALA A 191 -3.70 17.03 8.17
N ASN A 192 -4.94 17.25 8.63
CA ASN A 192 -5.19 18.11 9.78
C ASN A 192 -4.61 17.50 11.06
N PHE A 193 -4.90 16.22 11.32
CA PHE A 193 -4.45 15.54 12.53
C PHE A 193 -2.92 15.46 12.64
N LEU A 194 -2.22 15.21 11.53
CA LEU A 194 -0.77 15.25 11.50
C LEU A 194 -0.22 16.65 11.86
N LEU A 195 -0.84 17.72 11.35
CA LEU A 195 -0.38 19.09 11.61
C LEU A 195 -0.75 19.61 13.01
N THR A 196 -1.91 19.23 13.54
CA THR A 196 -2.44 19.83 14.78
C THR A 196 -2.17 19.01 16.03
N ASN A 197 -1.94 17.70 15.90
CA ASN A 197 -1.88 16.80 17.04
C ASN A 197 -0.55 16.06 17.18
N HIS A 198 0.40 16.27 16.27
CA HIS A 198 1.73 15.68 16.36
C HIS A 198 2.85 16.73 16.31
N ASP A 199 3.97 16.39 16.93
CA ASP A 199 5.27 16.97 16.59
C ASP A 199 5.79 16.23 15.35
N THR A 200 5.53 16.80 14.17
CA THR A 200 5.84 16.17 12.89
C THR A 200 7.35 15.97 12.71
N VAL A 201 8.20 16.86 13.23
CA VAL A 201 9.66 16.71 13.14
C VAL A 201 10.12 15.45 13.86
N ARG A 202 9.55 15.17 15.05
CA ARG A 202 9.87 13.95 15.80
C ARG A 202 9.36 12.69 15.10
N LEU A 203 8.18 12.73 14.48
CA LEU A 203 7.66 11.60 13.72
C LEU A 203 8.51 11.31 12.48
N GLU A 204 8.83 12.33 11.70
CA GLU A 204 9.60 12.23 10.47
C GLU A 204 11.01 11.68 10.72
N ALA A 205 11.63 12.06 11.84
CA ALA A 205 12.95 11.52 12.23
C ALA A 205 12.92 10.03 12.62
N ASN A 206 11.74 9.46 12.88
CA ASN A 206 11.61 8.13 13.49
C ASN A 206 10.65 7.18 12.77
N SER A 207 9.95 7.60 11.73
CA SER A 207 8.99 6.77 11.01
C SER A 207 8.70 7.34 9.64
N LEU A 208 8.23 6.49 8.75
CA LEU A 208 7.59 6.96 7.53
C LEU A 208 6.22 7.58 7.86
N ILE A 209 5.74 8.44 6.98
CA ILE A 209 4.42 9.07 7.11
C ILE A 209 3.53 8.67 5.93
N TRP A 210 2.35 8.16 6.25
CA TRP A 210 1.25 7.93 5.32
C TRP A 210 0.17 8.99 5.52
N LEU A 211 0.17 9.95 4.60
CA LEU A 211 -0.72 11.10 4.64
C LEU A 211 -2.07 10.75 4.03
N ALA A 212 -3.16 10.95 4.78
CA ALA A 212 -4.49 11.00 4.19
C ALA A 212 -4.86 12.44 3.81
N HIS A 213 -5.06 12.68 2.51
CA HIS A 213 -5.52 13.97 2.03
C HIS A 213 -6.26 13.81 0.70
N TYR A 214 -7.59 13.79 0.75
CA TYR A 214 -8.42 13.48 -0.41
C TYR A 214 -8.52 14.65 -1.38
N THR A 215 -7.57 14.74 -2.29
CA THR A 215 -7.44 15.78 -3.31
C THR A 215 -6.68 15.25 -4.51
N GLU A 216 -6.85 15.87 -5.68
CA GLU A 216 -6.06 15.55 -6.89
C GLU A 216 -4.64 16.12 -6.83
N LYS A 217 -4.41 17.13 -5.99
CA LYS A 217 -3.10 17.74 -5.74
C LYS A 217 -3.01 18.18 -4.28
N THR A 218 -2.20 17.48 -3.48
CA THR A 218 -2.00 17.84 -2.08
C THR A 218 -1.16 19.12 -1.95
N ASN A 219 -1.58 20.02 -1.05
CA ASN A 219 -0.79 21.20 -0.63
C ASN A 219 -0.14 20.98 0.74
N TYR A 220 -0.09 19.74 1.23
CA TYR A 220 0.46 19.40 2.53
C TYR A 220 1.97 19.67 2.55
N GLY A 221 2.39 20.61 3.39
CA GLY A 221 3.77 21.08 3.45
C GLY A 221 4.73 20.20 4.26
N GLY A 222 4.21 19.29 5.09
CA GLY A 222 5.03 18.35 5.87
C GLY A 222 5.62 17.23 5.00
N ILE A 223 6.50 16.41 5.57
CA ILE A 223 7.05 15.24 4.87
C ILE A 223 6.00 14.13 4.83
N TYR A 224 5.95 13.42 3.72
CA TYR A 224 5.19 12.18 3.56
C TYR A 224 5.88 11.26 2.58
N ASN A 225 5.70 9.96 2.79
CA ASN A 225 6.25 8.89 1.98
C ASN A 225 5.15 8.16 1.22
N PHE A 226 3.95 8.15 1.78
CA PHE A 226 2.74 7.63 1.18
C PHE A 226 1.65 8.69 1.21
N TRP A 227 0.76 8.66 0.22
CA TRP A 227 -0.37 9.57 0.13
C TRP A 227 -1.64 8.82 -0.25
N GLN A 228 -2.59 8.73 0.68
CA GLN A 228 -3.96 8.31 0.42
C GLN A 228 -4.73 9.52 -0.14
N CYS A 229 -5.08 9.44 -1.43
CA CYS A 229 -5.65 10.55 -2.18
C CYS A 229 -7.16 10.44 -2.42
N SER A 230 -7.77 9.30 -2.08
CA SER A 230 -9.20 9.01 -2.27
C SER A 230 -9.63 7.88 -1.35
N ASP A 231 -10.90 7.89 -0.93
CA ASP A 231 -11.60 6.83 -0.19
C ASP A 231 -12.71 6.13 -1.02
N HIS A 232 -12.76 6.42 -2.33
CA HIS A 232 -13.88 6.03 -3.18
C HIS A 232 -13.47 5.68 -4.63
N SER A 233 -12.25 5.19 -4.81
CA SER A 233 -11.76 4.75 -6.12
C SER A 233 -12.30 3.35 -6.47
N ALA A 234 -12.45 3.09 -7.77
CA ALA A 234 -12.89 1.80 -8.28
C ALA A 234 -11.70 0.96 -8.75
N VAL A 235 -11.54 -0.25 -8.22
CA VAL A 235 -10.41 -1.13 -8.55
C VAL A 235 -10.91 -2.45 -9.11
N LYS A 236 -10.43 -2.83 -10.30
CA LYS A 236 -10.85 -4.09 -10.92
C LYS A 236 -10.49 -5.27 -10.03
N GLY A 237 -11.50 -6.04 -9.64
CA GLY A 237 -11.34 -7.18 -8.72
C GLY A 237 -11.89 -6.92 -7.32
N ILE A 238 -12.29 -5.69 -7.02
CA ILE A 238 -12.99 -5.30 -5.79
C ILE A 238 -14.32 -4.65 -6.20
N ASN A 239 -15.41 -5.03 -5.54
CA ASN A 239 -16.75 -4.50 -5.88
C ASN A 239 -17.09 -3.23 -5.10
N GLU A 240 -16.52 -3.09 -3.91
CA GLU A 240 -16.73 -1.93 -3.04
C GLU A 240 -15.77 -0.80 -3.40
N ASN A 241 -16.02 0.37 -2.83
CA ASN A 241 -15.09 1.48 -2.87
C ASN A 241 -13.75 1.10 -2.21
N VAL A 242 -12.67 1.64 -2.76
CA VAL A 242 -11.31 1.36 -2.30
C VAL A 242 -10.56 2.66 -2.13
N ASP A 243 -9.79 2.72 -1.06
CA ASP A 243 -8.89 3.81 -0.80
C ASP A 243 -7.71 3.74 -1.78
N LYS A 244 -7.34 4.88 -2.39
CA LYS A 244 -6.26 4.95 -3.38
C LYS A 244 -5.04 5.61 -2.78
N ASP A 245 -3.90 4.95 -2.96
CA ASP A 245 -2.63 5.38 -2.42
C ASP A 245 -1.56 5.56 -3.49
N PHE A 246 -0.63 6.44 -3.19
CA PHE A 246 0.66 6.54 -3.86
C PHE A 246 1.78 6.31 -2.89
N TRP A 247 2.79 5.56 -3.33
CA TRP A 247 4.05 5.42 -2.63
C TRP A 247 5.17 6.12 -3.40
N TYR A 248 5.86 7.04 -2.73
CA TYR A 248 6.98 7.77 -3.29
C TYR A 248 8.30 7.10 -2.91
N ILE A 249 8.93 6.46 -3.89
CA ILE A 249 10.17 5.72 -3.73
C ILE A 249 11.34 6.58 -4.20
N ASN A 250 12.19 6.98 -3.25
CA ASN A 250 13.42 7.69 -3.56
C ASN A 250 14.44 6.71 -4.16
N THR A 251 14.87 6.95 -5.39
CA THR A 251 15.88 6.15 -6.09
C THR A 251 17.31 6.56 -5.75
N ASP A 252 17.49 7.79 -5.24
CA ASP A 252 18.81 8.35 -4.91
C ASP A 252 19.23 7.98 -3.49
N SER A 253 18.27 7.76 -2.59
CA SER A 253 18.52 7.19 -1.28
C SER A 253 18.49 5.66 -1.35
N GLN A 254 19.52 5.09 -1.98
CA GLN A 254 19.96 3.74 -1.64
C GLN A 254 20.21 3.77 -0.13
N LYS A 255 19.28 3.24 0.69
CA LYS A 255 19.41 3.29 2.16
C LYS A 255 20.67 2.50 2.53
N ASP A 256 21.76 3.20 2.77
CA ASP A 256 22.95 2.64 3.39
C ASP A 256 22.56 2.02 4.74
N ALA A 257 23.26 0.94 5.10
CA ALA A 257 22.93 0.13 6.25
C ALA A 257 22.74 0.98 7.52
N THR A 258 21.69 0.68 8.28
CA THR A 258 21.57 1.20 9.66
C THR A 258 22.22 0.19 10.60
N GLY A 259 23.17 0.65 11.42
CA GLY A 259 23.85 -0.20 12.41
C GLY A 259 24.96 -1.08 11.85
N ASN A 260 25.08 -2.32 12.33
CA ASN A 260 26.14 -3.27 11.98
C ASN A 260 25.77 -4.20 10.79
N ASN A 261 24.63 -3.99 10.15
CA ASN A 261 24.16 -4.85 9.07
C ASN A 261 24.86 -4.53 7.75
N ILE A 262 24.90 -5.49 6.83
CA ILE A 262 25.57 -5.33 5.53
C ILE A 262 24.55 -4.76 4.54
N SER A 263 24.96 -3.81 3.69
CA SER A 263 24.07 -3.22 2.69
C SER A 263 23.86 -4.21 1.54
N ILE A 264 22.63 -4.36 1.06
CA ILE A 264 22.32 -5.16 -0.13
C ILE A 264 23.02 -4.62 -1.39
N ASN A 265 23.28 -3.31 -1.41
CA ASN A 265 23.95 -2.65 -2.52
C ASN A 265 25.44 -3.01 -2.63
N ASP A 266 26.06 -3.50 -1.55
CA ASP A 266 27.45 -3.97 -1.57
C ASP A 266 27.63 -5.26 -2.40
N PHE A 267 26.52 -5.92 -2.76
CA PHE A 267 26.47 -7.14 -3.57
C PHE A 267 26.08 -6.89 -5.02
N GLU A 268 25.94 -5.61 -5.41
CA GLU A 268 25.66 -5.16 -6.78
C GLU A 268 24.54 -5.99 -7.47
N PRO A 269 23.30 -5.99 -6.94
CA PRO A 269 22.22 -6.74 -7.57
C PRO A 269 22.02 -6.31 -9.02
N GLU A 270 21.84 -7.27 -9.94
CA GLU A 270 21.70 -6.98 -11.37
C GLU A 270 20.61 -7.83 -12.03
N LEU A 271 20.07 -7.35 -13.15
CA LEU A 271 19.13 -8.12 -13.98
C LEU A 271 19.88 -8.94 -15.02
N LYS A 272 19.44 -10.18 -15.24
CA LYS A 272 20.01 -11.00 -16.33
C LYS A 272 19.60 -10.53 -17.72
N ASP A 273 18.39 -10.00 -17.81
CA ASP A 273 17.81 -9.37 -18.99
C ASP A 273 17.00 -8.17 -18.50
N ASP A 274 17.05 -7.07 -19.23
CA ASP A 274 16.44 -5.78 -18.86
C ASP A 274 15.36 -5.32 -19.85
N SER A 275 15.02 -6.12 -20.86
CA SER A 275 13.99 -5.79 -21.86
C SER A 275 13.09 -6.98 -22.19
N PHE A 276 11.78 -6.77 -22.09
CA PHE A 276 10.77 -7.83 -22.19
C PHE A 276 9.58 -7.41 -23.03
N LEU A 277 8.90 -8.38 -23.64
CA LEU A 277 7.63 -8.14 -24.34
C LEU A 277 6.44 -8.36 -23.41
N TYR A 278 5.48 -7.44 -23.38
CA TYR A 278 4.27 -7.62 -22.58
C TYR A 278 3.32 -8.65 -23.22
N LEU A 279 3.15 -9.80 -22.56
CA LEU A 279 2.29 -10.90 -23.02
C LEU A 279 0.96 -10.98 -22.26
N GLY A 280 0.49 -9.88 -21.66
CA GLY A 280 -0.75 -9.86 -20.89
C GLY A 280 -0.63 -10.46 -19.49
N ARG A 281 0.59 -10.53 -18.95
CA ARG A 281 0.89 -11.02 -17.59
C ARG A 281 2.04 -10.24 -16.97
N ALA A 282 2.07 -10.20 -15.65
CA ALA A 282 3.15 -9.58 -14.88
C ALA A 282 4.55 -10.10 -15.32
N ILE A 283 5.47 -9.19 -15.59
CA ILE A 283 6.86 -9.49 -15.93
C ILE A 283 7.69 -9.56 -14.65
N LYS A 284 8.53 -10.60 -14.51
CA LYS A 284 9.37 -10.84 -13.33
C LYS A 284 10.78 -11.21 -13.77
N PRO A 285 11.62 -10.23 -14.15
CA PRO A 285 12.99 -10.48 -14.58
C PRO A 285 13.80 -11.16 -13.49
N LYS A 286 14.70 -12.06 -13.87
CA LYS A 286 15.57 -12.72 -12.89
C LYS A 286 16.63 -11.72 -12.39
N VAL A 287 16.72 -11.57 -11.08
CA VAL A 287 17.77 -10.83 -10.41
C VAL A 287 18.91 -11.79 -10.04
N ASP A 288 20.15 -11.36 -10.26
CA ASP A 288 21.35 -11.96 -9.68
C ASP A 288 21.82 -11.09 -8.51
N CYS A 289 22.17 -11.73 -7.40
CA CYS A 289 22.68 -11.06 -6.20
C CYS A 289 23.63 -12.02 -5.45
N ALA A 290 24.45 -12.75 -6.21
CA ALA A 290 25.38 -13.72 -5.64
C ALA A 290 26.39 -13.05 -4.68
N PRO A 291 26.77 -13.72 -3.58
CA PRO A 291 26.42 -15.09 -3.19
C PRO A 291 25.15 -15.21 -2.34
N LEU A 292 24.33 -14.16 -2.25
CA LEU A 292 23.15 -14.11 -1.38
C LEU A 292 22.02 -15.02 -1.87
N ILE A 293 21.15 -15.42 -0.94
CA ILE A 293 20.02 -16.32 -1.18
C ILE A 293 18.69 -15.56 -1.03
N GLU A 294 17.88 -15.54 -2.10
CA GLU A 294 16.52 -14.99 -2.05
C GLU A 294 15.66 -15.79 -1.05
N GLY A 295 14.97 -15.09 -0.15
CA GLY A 295 14.18 -15.69 0.94
C GLY A 295 14.91 -15.81 2.27
N GLU A 296 16.24 -15.74 2.27
CA GLU A 296 17.07 -15.79 3.49
C GLU A 296 17.77 -14.45 3.74
N ASP A 297 18.40 -13.90 2.70
CA ASP A 297 19.23 -12.69 2.76
C ASP A 297 18.55 -11.48 2.13
N PHE A 298 17.70 -11.70 1.12
CA PHE A 298 16.94 -10.63 0.46
C PHE A 298 15.60 -11.14 -0.07
N MET A 299 14.69 -10.21 -0.35
CA MET A 299 13.42 -10.49 -1.01
C MET A 299 13.30 -9.68 -2.30
N ILE A 300 12.75 -10.28 -3.34
CA ILE A 300 12.41 -9.56 -4.57
C ILE A 300 10.91 -9.25 -4.60
N SER A 301 10.58 -8.03 -5.01
CA SER A 301 9.24 -7.58 -5.36
C SER A 301 9.26 -6.85 -6.71
N TYR A 302 8.10 -6.68 -7.34
CA TYR A 302 8.01 -6.01 -8.64
C TYR A 302 6.85 -5.03 -8.69
N ILE A 303 7.15 -3.82 -9.17
CA ILE A 303 6.19 -2.74 -9.35
C ILE A 303 6.19 -2.29 -10.82
N LYS A 304 5.08 -1.69 -11.27
CA LYS A 304 4.85 -1.25 -12.64
C LYS A 304 5.12 -2.33 -13.70
N ASN A 305 4.90 -3.58 -13.33
CA ASN A 305 5.32 -4.74 -14.12
C ASN A 305 4.18 -5.42 -14.90
N THR A 306 3.03 -4.76 -15.04
CA THR A 306 1.80 -5.28 -15.67
C THR A 306 1.34 -4.46 -16.87
N SER A 307 2.17 -3.56 -17.37
CA SER A 307 1.89 -2.72 -18.53
C SER A 307 3.19 -2.36 -19.25
N SER A 308 3.11 -1.97 -20.52
CA SER A 308 4.25 -1.43 -21.24
C SER A 308 4.79 -0.16 -20.58
N GLY A 309 6.10 0.07 -20.68
CA GLY A 309 6.81 1.16 -20.03
C GLY A 309 7.99 0.63 -19.20
N THR A 310 8.39 1.38 -18.19
CA THR A 310 9.45 0.97 -17.26
C THR A 310 8.85 0.23 -16.06
N GLY A 311 9.27 -1.02 -15.88
CA GLY A 311 9.01 -1.81 -14.67
C GLY A 311 10.22 -1.77 -13.74
N TYR A 312 10.02 -2.18 -12.48
CA TYR A 312 11.10 -2.20 -11.49
C TYR A 312 11.11 -3.49 -10.68
N ALA A 313 12.29 -4.06 -10.50
CA ALA A 313 12.57 -5.08 -9.50
C ALA A 313 13.10 -4.39 -8.24
N ILE A 314 12.46 -4.64 -7.11
CA ILE A 314 12.81 -4.11 -5.80
C ILE A 314 13.47 -5.22 -5.01
N VAL A 315 14.74 -5.05 -4.66
CA VAL A 315 15.55 -6.02 -3.91
C VAL A 315 15.76 -5.49 -2.50
N ASP A 316 15.03 -6.04 -1.54
CA ASP A 316 15.07 -5.64 -0.14
C ASP A 316 15.95 -6.60 0.67
N GLY A 317 16.98 -6.09 1.34
CA GLY A 317 17.77 -6.87 2.29
C GLY A 317 16.92 -7.31 3.49
N ILE A 318 17.08 -8.56 3.92
CA ILE A 318 16.46 -9.12 5.12
C ILE A 318 17.49 -9.85 5.99
N GLY A 319 17.11 -10.18 7.22
CA GLY A 319 17.99 -10.88 8.15
C GLY A 319 19.21 -10.04 8.52
N ASN A 320 20.40 -10.47 8.09
CA ASN A 320 21.65 -9.76 8.34
C ASN A 320 21.94 -8.63 7.32
N TYR A 321 21.11 -8.55 6.27
CA TYR A 321 21.24 -7.57 5.20
C TYR A 321 20.17 -6.51 5.33
N THR A 322 20.49 -5.30 4.89
CA THR A 322 19.60 -4.14 4.95
C THR A 322 19.71 -3.33 3.67
N GLY A 323 18.87 -2.31 3.56
CA GLY A 323 18.84 -1.45 2.39
C GLY A 323 17.98 -2.04 1.27
N ARG A 324 17.89 -1.29 0.18
CA ARG A 324 17.08 -1.60 -0.98
C ARG A 324 17.88 -1.26 -2.22
N ALA A 325 17.92 -2.16 -3.18
CA ALA A 325 18.33 -1.88 -4.55
C ALA A 325 17.08 -1.83 -5.45
N ILE A 326 17.10 -0.95 -6.46
CA ILE A 326 16.02 -0.79 -7.43
C ILE A 326 16.63 -0.96 -8.81
N LEU A 327 16.13 -1.95 -9.55
CA LEU A 327 16.59 -2.26 -10.90
C LEU A 327 15.45 -2.03 -11.87
N ASP A 328 15.63 -1.11 -12.82
CA ASP A 328 14.65 -0.85 -13.85
C ASP A 328 14.78 -1.82 -15.03
N PHE A 329 13.67 -2.07 -15.71
CA PHE A 329 13.63 -2.85 -16.94
C PHE A 329 12.54 -2.34 -17.87
N GLU A 330 12.75 -2.52 -19.16
CA GLU A 330 11.83 -2.13 -20.22
C GLU A 330 10.78 -3.22 -20.50
N ILE A 331 9.53 -2.79 -20.59
CA ILE A 331 8.41 -3.62 -21.01
C ILE A 331 7.86 -3.04 -22.31
N ASN A 332 8.16 -3.73 -23.41
CA ASN A 332 7.76 -3.36 -24.75
C ASN A 332 6.33 -3.81 -25.07
N SER A 333 5.59 -2.95 -25.78
CA SER A 333 4.31 -3.31 -26.37
C SER A 333 4.53 -4.21 -27.59
N LEU A 334 3.58 -5.12 -27.83
CA LEU A 334 3.50 -5.91 -29.06
C LEU A 334 3.10 -5.06 -30.28
N PHE A 335 2.57 -3.86 -30.06
CA PHE A 335 2.02 -2.96 -31.07
C PHE A 335 2.32 -1.50 -30.77
#